data_AF-A0A562WHL1-F1
#
_entry.id   AF-A0A562WHL1-F1
#
_cell.length_a   1.000
_cell.length_b   1.000
_cell.length_c   1.000
_cell.angle_alpha   90.00
_cell.angle_beta   90.00
_cell.angle_gamma   90.00
#
_symmetry.space_group_name_H-M   'P 1'
#
loop_
_entity.id
_entity.type
_entity.pdbx_description
1 polymer ?
#
loop_
_entity_poly.entity_id
_entity_poly.type
_entity_poly.pdbx_seq_one_letter_code
_entity_poly.pdbx_strand_id
1 'polypeptide(L)'
;MSTADSAAGDKRALLARLLAERARAPRRHPASFGQRRLWFLDRLTGADPVYNIPVAFRVRGPLDVDALRTALAAIVARHGALRTTFAESGGEPVQVVHPAGEPALTVVDLTGLPVADRDAEATRLVWEQARAPFDLTTGPLLRVVVLRTDVDRHHLSFCLHHIVSDAWSLGVLFRELDTAYAAALAGEPARLPELPTQYADFAVWQRERLAGDALRGQLDHWLSHLRGAPALLSLPTDRPRPTIRSQRGPRTTSPSRRRSPTGSRSSAGTPGPPCS
;
A
#
# COMPACT_ATOMS: atom_id res chain seq x y z
N MET A 1 4.26 -12.07 -59.41
CA MET A 1 4.47 -11.38 -58.12
C MET A 1 3.78 -12.18 -57.03
N SER A 2 4.42 -13.27 -56.63
CA SER A 2 3.79 -14.56 -56.36
C SER A 2 4.34 -15.11 -55.04
N THR A 3 3.45 -15.62 -54.18
CA THR A 3 3.65 -16.47 -52.98
C THR A 3 4.61 -16.01 -51.87
N ALA A 4 5.75 -15.40 -52.17
CA ALA A 4 6.73 -14.89 -51.21
C ALA A 4 6.19 -13.70 -50.38
N ASP A 5 5.40 -12.82 -50.99
CA ASP A 5 4.76 -11.67 -50.32
C ASP A 5 3.64 -12.11 -49.36
N SER A 6 2.90 -13.18 -49.73
CA SER A 6 1.88 -13.81 -48.87
C SER A 6 2.50 -14.49 -47.66
N ALA A 7 3.57 -15.26 -47.85
CA ALA A 7 4.27 -15.95 -46.77
C ALA A 7 4.98 -14.97 -45.80
N ALA A 8 5.43 -13.81 -46.30
CA ALA A 8 5.98 -12.74 -45.47
C ALA A 8 4.89 -12.00 -44.67
N GLY A 9 3.70 -11.82 -45.25
CA GLY A 9 2.51 -11.30 -44.56
C GLY A 9 2.06 -12.21 -43.40
N ASP A 10 2.00 -13.52 -43.65
CA ASP A 10 1.59 -14.51 -42.65
C ASP A 10 2.57 -14.61 -41.48
N LYS A 11 3.89 -14.52 -41.74
CA LYS A 11 4.91 -14.49 -40.69
C LYS A 11 4.85 -13.22 -39.83
N ARG A 12 4.56 -12.05 -40.42
CA ARG A 12 4.37 -10.80 -39.67
C ARG A 12 3.13 -10.85 -38.79
N ALA A 13 2.03 -11.39 -39.29
CA ALA A 13 0.80 -11.57 -38.52
C ALA A 13 1.01 -12.56 -37.36
N LEU A 14 1.70 -13.68 -37.60
CA LEU A 14 2.05 -14.64 -36.56
C LEU A 14 2.98 -14.01 -35.50
N LEU A 15 4.01 -13.26 -35.92
CA LEU A 15 4.91 -12.58 -34.99
C LEU A 15 4.18 -11.53 -34.15
N ALA A 16 3.31 -10.71 -34.77
CA ALA A 16 2.51 -9.73 -34.05
C ALA A 16 1.59 -10.40 -33.03
N ARG A 17 0.97 -11.53 -33.38
CA ARG A 17 0.15 -12.32 -32.47
C ARG A 17 0.97 -12.92 -31.33
N LEU A 18 2.13 -13.52 -31.60
CA LEU A 18 3.02 -14.07 -30.56
C LEU A 18 3.55 -12.97 -29.63
N LEU A 19 3.87 -11.79 -30.15
CA LEU A 19 4.29 -10.64 -29.35
C LEU A 19 3.13 -10.12 -28.48
N ALA A 20 1.90 -10.07 -29.02
CA ALA A 20 0.71 -9.69 -28.26
C ALA A 20 0.36 -10.74 -27.17
N GLU A 21 0.47 -12.03 -27.48
CA GLU A 21 0.30 -13.13 -26.52
C GLU A 21 1.36 -13.04 -25.40
N ARG A 22 2.63 -12.80 -25.77
CA ARG A 22 3.72 -12.59 -24.80
C ARG A 22 3.54 -11.33 -23.96
N ALA A 23 2.98 -10.26 -24.52
CA ALA A 23 2.65 -9.05 -23.77
C ALA A 23 1.51 -9.26 -22.76
N ARG A 24 0.63 -10.24 -23.01
CA ARG A 24 -0.48 -10.64 -22.12
C ARG A 24 -0.09 -11.73 -21.10
N ALA A 25 1.07 -12.36 -21.26
CA ALA A 25 1.54 -13.36 -20.31
C ALA A 25 2.14 -12.70 -19.05
N PRO A 26 1.86 -13.23 -17.84
CA PRO A 26 2.52 -12.76 -16.63
C PRO A 26 4.04 -12.96 -16.72
N ARG A 27 4.81 -11.96 -16.32
CA ARG A 27 6.27 -12.02 -16.30
C ARG A 27 6.77 -12.50 -14.95
N ARG A 28 7.74 -13.41 -14.96
CA ARG A 28 8.32 -13.98 -13.74
C ARG A 28 9.70 -13.39 -13.48
N HIS A 29 9.92 -12.94 -12.25
CA HIS A 29 11.18 -12.36 -11.79
C HIS A 29 11.54 -12.91 -10.41
N PRO A 30 12.82 -12.97 -10.02
CA PRO A 30 13.18 -13.31 -8.66
C PRO A 30 12.60 -12.27 -7.69
N ALA A 31 12.20 -12.69 -6.49
CA ALA A 31 11.86 -11.76 -5.43
C ALA A 31 13.12 -11.04 -4.90
N SER A 32 12.97 -9.78 -4.50
CA SER A 32 14.01 -9.06 -3.74
C SER A 32 14.23 -9.74 -2.38
N PHE A 33 15.36 -9.48 -1.71
CA PHE A 33 15.60 -10.03 -0.37
C PHE A 33 14.53 -9.57 0.64
N GLY A 34 14.03 -8.33 0.50
CA GLY A 34 12.94 -7.82 1.32
C GLY A 34 11.62 -8.57 1.07
N GLN A 35 11.28 -8.81 -0.20
CA GLN A 35 10.11 -9.60 -0.57
C GLN A 35 10.23 -11.05 -0.12
N ARG A 36 11.40 -11.68 -0.25
CA ARG A 36 11.65 -13.05 0.23
C ARG A 36 11.40 -13.18 1.73
N ARG A 37 11.86 -12.20 2.53
CA ARG A 37 11.58 -12.16 3.97
C ARG A 37 10.09 -12.09 4.26
N LEU A 38 9.36 -11.20 3.58
CA LEU A 38 7.92 -11.04 3.80
C LEU A 38 7.12 -12.25 3.34
N TRP A 39 7.49 -12.88 2.23
CA TRP A 39 6.90 -14.14 1.78
C TRP A 39 7.12 -15.27 2.80
N PHE A 40 8.34 -15.42 3.32
CA PHE A 40 8.62 -16.40 4.36
C PHE A 40 7.76 -16.18 5.61
N LEU A 41 7.62 -14.92 6.04
CA LEU A 41 6.80 -14.57 7.20
C LEU A 41 5.32 -14.88 6.95
N ASP A 42 4.79 -14.56 5.77
CA ASP A 42 3.43 -14.92 5.37
C ASP A 42 3.18 -16.44 5.41
N ARG A 43 4.12 -17.24 4.87
CA ARG A 43 4.04 -18.71 4.93
C ARG A 43 4.14 -19.26 6.36
N LEU A 44 4.91 -18.59 7.23
CA LEU A 44 5.11 -19.01 8.62
C LEU A 44 3.91 -18.68 9.51
N THR A 45 3.32 -17.49 9.36
CA THR A 45 2.21 -17.02 10.20
C THR A 45 0.84 -17.40 9.66
N GLY A 46 0.75 -17.77 8.38
CA GLY A 46 -0.51 -17.85 7.65
C GLY A 46 -1.10 -16.46 7.40
N ALA A 47 -2.37 -16.42 7.04
CA ALA A 47 -3.10 -15.20 6.71
C ALA A 47 -3.20 -14.24 7.92
N ASP A 48 -2.27 -13.28 8.01
CA ASP A 48 -2.20 -12.23 9.05
C ASP A 48 -2.14 -10.84 8.38
N PRO A 49 -3.01 -9.88 8.75
CA PRO A 49 -2.98 -8.51 8.22
C PRO A 49 -1.82 -7.64 8.74
N VAL A 50 -0.87 -8.18 9.52
CA VAL A 50 0.25 -7.42 10.11
C VAL A 50 1.07 -6.61 9.12
N TYR A 51 1.16 -7.07 7.88
CA TYR A 51 1.88 -6.37 6.81
C TYR A 51 0.93 -5.60 5.88
N ASN A 52 -0.30 -5.37 6.30
CA ASN A 52 -1.18 -4.41 5.65
C ASN A 52 -0.75 -2.98 5.99
N ILE A 53 -0.83 -2.10 5.00
CA ILE A 53 -0.58 -0.67 5.11
C ILE A 53 -1.91 0.04 4.78
N PRO A 54 -2.79 0.25 5.78
CA PRO A 54 -4.03 0.98 5.57
C PRO A 54 -3.80 2.49 5.61
N VAL A 55 -4.42 3.21 4.68
CA VAL A 55 -4.47 4.67 4.62
C VAL A 55 -5.90 5.08 4.33
N ALA A 56 -6.48 5.94 5.18
CA ALA A 56 -7.87 6.37 5.02
C ALA A 56 -8.00 7.89 5.12
N PHE A 57 -8.88 8.45 4.30
CA PHE A 57 -9.19 9.86 4.19
C PHE A 57 -10.69 10.08 4.36
N ARG A 58 -11.06 11.19 5.00
CA ARG A 58 -12.42 11.73 4.90
C ARG A 58 -12.39 12.82 3.84
N VAL A 59 -13.17 12.64 2.79
CA VAL A 59 -13.30 13.58 1.68
C VAL A 59 -14.59 14.35 1.86
N ARG A 60 -14.48 15.68 1.83
CA ARG A 60 -15.61 16.62 1.85
C ARG A 60 -15.65 17.35 0.52
N GLY A 61 -16.82 17.42 -0.09
CA GLY A 61 -17.01 17.91 -1.45
C GLY A 61 -17.31 16.79 -2.44
N PRO A 62 -17.53 17.16 -3.71
CA PRO A 62 -17.80 16.20 -4.77
C PRO A 62 -16.59 15.28 -4.97
N LEU A 63 -16.86 13.98 -5.14
CA LEU A 63 -15.89 12.98 -5.53
C LEU A 63 -16.40 12.30 -6.80
N ASP A 64 -15.72 12.53 -7.91
CA ASP A 64 -15.96 11.76 -9.14
C ASP A 64 -15.29 10.39 -8.99
N VAL A 65 -16.10 9.34 -8.86
CA VAL A 65 -15.61 7.98 -8.63
C VAL A 65 -15.09 7.34 -9.90
N ASP A 66 -15.60 7.73 -11.07
CA ASP A 66 -15.15 7.19 -12.36
C ASP A 66 -13.81 7.79 -12.76
N ALA A 67 -13.59 9.09 -12.49
CA ALA A 67 -12.27 9.70 -12.58
C ALA A 67 -11.27 9.04 -11.62
N LEU A 68 -11.69 8.68 -10.40
CA LEU A 68 -10.83 7.98 -9.44
C LEU A 68 -10.48 6.57 -9.92
N ARG A 69 -11.46 5.85 -10.48
CA ARG A 69 -11.24 4.53 -11.07
C ARG A 69 -10.27 4.61 -12.25
N THR A 70 -10.43 5.61 -13.11
CA THR A 70 -9.54 5.87 -14.26
C THR A 70 -8.13 6.19 -13.81
N ALA A 71 -7.98 7.07 -12.82
CA ALA A 71 -6.69 7.42 -12.24
C ALA A 71 -5.99 6.21 -11.63
N LEU A 72 -6.71 5.40 -10.84
CA LEU A 72 -6.18 4.17 -10.27
C LEU A 72 -5.75 3.15 -11.34
N ALA A 73 -6.53 2.99 -12.40
CA ALA A 73 -6.17 2.10 -13.51
C ALA A 73 -4.85 2.54 -14.15
N ALA A 74 -4.67 3.85 -14.38
CA ALA A 74 -3.42 4.40 -14.92
C ALA A 74 -2.22 4.14 -14.00
N ILE A 75 -2.39 4.31 -12.69
CA ILE A 75 -1.35 4.06 -11.68
C ILE A 75 -1.00 2.57 -11.59
N VAL A 76 -1.99 1.68 -11.56
CA VAL A 76 -1.76 0.22 -11.53
C VAL A 76 -1.09 -0.26 -12.81
N ALA A 77 -1.46 0.30 -13.96
CA ALA A 77 -0.80 -0.01 -15.23
C ALA A 77 0.68 0.41 -15.21
N ARG A 78 0.95 1.62 -14.71
CA ARG A 78 2.27 2.25 -14.62
C ARG A 78 3.22 1.53 -13.67
N HIS A 79 2.76 1.12 -12.49
CA HIS A 79 3.58 0.47 -11.47
C HIS A 79 3.37 -1.03 -11.44
N GLY A 80 4.30 -1.80 -12.02
CA GLY A 80 4.25 -3.26 -12.06
C GLY A 80 4.11 -3.92 -10.67
N ALA A 81 4.67 -3.30 -9.63
CA ALA A 81 4.56 -3.78 -8.26
C ALA A 81 3.10 -3.93 -7.78
N LEU A 82 2.20 -3.02 -8.17
CA LEU A 82 0.79 -3.04 -7.75
C LEU A 82 -0.03 -4.17 -8.39
N ARG A 83 0.50 -4.76 -9.46
CA ARG A 83 -0.08 -5.90 -10.21
C ARG A 83 0.80 -7.15 -10.11
N THR A 84 1.60 -7.24 -9.04
CA THR A 84 2.48 -8.39 -8.78
C THR A 84 1.86 -9.31 -7.73
N THR A 85 1.81 -10.60 -8.03
CA THR A 85 1.58 -11.68 -7.04
C THR A 85 2.85 -12.50 -6.86
N PHE A 86 2.84 -13.46 -5.94
CA PHE A 86 4.00 -14.26 -5.58
C PHE A 86 3.67 -15.75 -5.69
N ALA A 87 4.60 -16.50 -6.26
CA ALA A 87 4.52 -17.95 -6.34
C ALA A 87 5.82 -18.55 -5.79
N GLU A 88 5.78 -19.83 -5.47
CA GLU A 88 6.98 -20.59 -5.13
C GLU A 88 7.52 -21.31 -6.37
N SER A 89 8.83 -21.25 -6.58
CA SER A 89 9.52 -21.99 -7.63
C SER A 89 10.89 -22.43 -7.10
N GLY A 90 11.12 -23.75 -7.05
CA GLY A 90 12.37 -24.29 -6.52
C GLY A 90 12.63 -23.93 -5.06
N GLY A 91 11.58 -23.82 -4.24
CA GLY A 91 11.68 -23.43 -2.82
C GLY A 91 11.94 -21.94 -2.59
N GLU A 92 11.93 -21.12 -3.63
CA GLU A 92 12.16 -19.68 -3.55
C GLU A 92 10.94 -18.90 -4.06
N PRO A 93 10.64 -17.73 -3.47
CA PRO A 93 9.58 -16.87 -3.97
C PRO A 93 9.99 -16.20 -5.28
N VAL A 94 9.06 -16.22 -6.23
CA VAL A 94 9.15 -15.50 -7.50
C VAL A 94 8.01 -14.50 -7.60
N GLN A 95 8.32 -13.32 -8.12
CA GLN A 95 7.34 -12.31 -8.50
C GLN A 95 6.66 -12.76 -9.79
N VAL A 96 5.33 -12.64 -9.85
CA VAL A 96 4.50 -12.85 -11.03
C VAL A 96 3.80 -11.52 -11.34
N VAL A 97 4.34 -10.78 -12.30
CA VAL A 97 3.84 -9.47 -12.70
C VAL A 97 2.79 -9.66 -13.79
N HIS A 98 1.52 -9.40 -13.46
CA HIS A 98 0.39 -9.58 -14.36
C HIS A 98 0.20 -8.39 -15.29
N PRO A 99 -0.42 -8.52 -16.48
CA PRO A 99 -0.83 -7.38 -17.30
C PRO A 99 -1.68 -6.37 -16.51
N ALA A 100 -1.72 -5.13 -17.00
CA ALA A 100 -2.63 -4.14 -16.43
C ALA A 100 -4.09 -4.62 -16.58
N GLY A 101 -4.85 -4.50 -15.49
CA GLY A 101 -6.27 -4.85 -15.43
C GLY A 101 -7.06 -3.79 -14.68
N GLU A 102 -8.33 -4.10 -14.39
CA GLU A 102 -9.16 -3.19 -13.62
C GLU A 102 -8.63 -3.03 -12.18
N PRO A 103 -8.60 -1.80 -11.65
CA PRO A 103 -8.21 -1.58 -10.27
C PRO A 103 -9.27 -2.15 -9.33
N ALA A 104 -8.83 -2.73 -8.22
CA ALA A 104 -9.71 -3.18 -7.15
C ALA A 104 -10.26 -1.98 -6.35
N LEU A 105 -11.23 -1.29 -6.95
CA LEU A 105 -12.00 -0.21 -6.34
C LEU A 105 -13.45 -0.65 -6.16
N THR A 106 -13.87 -0.72 -4.90
CA THR A 106 -15.26 -0.97 -4.50
C THR A 106 -15.91 0.30 -4.00
N VAL A 107 -17.18 0.51 -4.37
CA VAL A 107 -18.00 1.63 -3.90
C VAL A 107 -19.12 1.04 -3.04
N VAL A 108 -19.27 1.56 -1.83
CA VAL A 108 -20.37 1.19 -0.93
C VAL A 108 -21.18 2.44 -0.64
N ASP A 109 -22.46 2.38 -0.96
CA ASP A 109 -23.38 3.46 -0.67
C ASP A 109 -24.03 3.28 0.70
N LEU A 110 -23.74 4.20 1.62
CA LEU A 110 -24.28 4.18 2.98
C LEU A 110 -25.41 5.21 3.15
N THR A 111 -25.81 5.93 2.08
CA THR A 111 -26.87 6.93 2.18
C THR A 111 -28.25 6.32 2.49
N GLY A 112 -28.42 5.02 2.29
CA GLY A 112 -29.62 4.29 2.71
C GLY A 112 -29.76 4.10 4.23
N LEU A 113 -28.68 4.29 5.00
CA LEU A 113 -28.71 4.18 6.46
C LEU A 113 -29.19 5.50 7.12
N PRO A 114 -29.69 5.45 8.37
CA PRO A 114 -29.94 6.65 9.16
C PRO A 114 -28.69 7.52 9.26
N VAL A 115 -28.84 8.85 9.10
CA VAL A 115 -27.71 9.81 9.06
C VAL A 115 -26.76 9.65 10.25
N ALA A 116 -27.31 9.37 11.44
CA ALA A 116 -26.54 9.19 12.66
C ALA A 116 -25.58 7.97 12.63
N ASP A 117 -25.87 6.96 11.80
CA ASP A 117 -25.15 5.69 11.78
C ASP A 117 -24.10 5.63 10.66
N ARG A 118 -24.21 6.46 9.63
CA ARG A 118 -23.41 6.37 8.40
C ARG A 118 -21.90 6.47 8.64
N ASP A 119 -21.44 7.45 9.42
CA ASP A 119 -20.01 7.65 9.70
C ASP A 119 -19.42 6.54 10.59
N ALA A 120 -20.23 6.00 11.50
CA ALA A 120 -19.84 4.89 12.36
C ALA A 120 -19.66 3.61 11.52
N GLU A 121 -20.63 3.33 10.64
CA GLU A 121 -20.55 2.19 9.73
C GLU A 121 -19.41 2.34 8.72
N ALA A 122 -19.22 3.54 8.17
CA ALA A 122 -18.08 3.81 7.29
C ALA A 122 -16.75 3.51 8.00
N THR A 123 -16.61 3.96 9.25
CA THR A 123 -15.41 3.70 10.05
C THR A 123 -15.23 2.19 10.33
N ARG A 124 -16.33 1.46 10.60
CA ARG A 124 -16.31 0.01 10.80
C ARG A 124 -15.78 -0.71 9.55
N LEU A 125 -16.29 -0.36 8.37
CA LEU A 125 -15.88 -0.94 7.09
C LEU A 125 -14.41 -0.63 6.73
N VAL A 126 -13.93 0.58 7.04
CA VAL A 126 -12.50 0.92 6.89
C VAL A 126 -11.62 -0.02 7.74
N TRP A 127 -12.00 -0.25 9.00
CA TRP A 127 -11.26 -1.16 9.88
C TRP A 127 -11.34 -2.62 9.43
N GLU A 128 -12.48 -3.05 8.91
CA GLU A 128 -12.66 -4.37 8.34
C GLU A 128 -11.71 -4.58 7.14
N GLN A 129 -11.69 -3.65 6.19
CA GLN A 129 -10.74 -3.68 5.07
C GLN A 129 -9.28 -3.70 5.55
N ALA A 130 -8.93 -2.86 6.53
CA ALA A 130 -7.56 -2.78 7.04
C ALA A 130 -7.08 -4.10 7.66
N ARG A 131 -8.00 -4.90 8.24
CA ARG A 131 -7.70 -6.16 8.94
C ARG A 131 -7.94 -7.40 8.10
N ALA A 132 -8.54 -7.27 6.93
CA ALA A 132 -8.70 -8.40 6.03
C ALA A 132 -7.31 -8.78 5.48
N PRO A 133 -6.84 -10.03 5.65
CA PRO A 133 -5.55 -10.46 5.12
C PRO A 133 -5.54 -10.43 3.60
N PHE A 134 -4.35 -10.28 3.01
CA PHE A 134 -4.15 -10.48 1.58
C PHE A 134 -3.67 -11.91 1.33
N ASP A 135 -4.10 -12.49 0.21
CA ASP A 135 -3.45 -13.69 -0.33
C ASP A 135 -2.39 -13.25 -1.35
N LEU A 136 -1.13 -13.46 -1.00
CA LEU A 136 0.01 -13.07 -1.84
C LEU A 136 0.07 -13.84 -3.16
N THR A 137 -0.63 -14.97 -3.27
CA THR A 137 -0.60 -15.84 -4.46
C THR A 137 -1.59 -15.41 -5.54
N THR A 138 -2.74 -14.92 -5.12
CA THR A 138 -3.86 -14.55 -6.01
C THR A 138 -4.02 -13.04 -6.16
N GLY A 139 -3.67 -12.26 -5.14
CA GLY A 139 -3.86 -10.81 -5.13
C GLY A 139 -5.33 -10.39 -5.30
N PRO A 140 -5.60 -9.15 -5.72
CA PRO A 140 -4.65 -8.04 -5.85
C PRO A 140 -4.11 -7.58 -4.47
N LEU A 141 -2.92 -6.99 -4.46
CA LEU A 141 -2.24 -6.55 -3.22
C LEU A 141 -2.42 -5.05 -2.91
N LEU A 142 -3.37 -4.43 -3.60
CA LEU A 142 -3.93 -3.11 -3.36
C LEU A 142 -5.46 -3.26 -3.39
N ARG A 143 -6.14 -2.75 -2.36
CA ARG A 143 -7.60 -2.60 -2.31
C ARG A 143 -7.95 -1.16 -2.03
N VAL A 144 -8.96 -0.65 -2.72
CA VAL A 144 -9.50 0.69 -2.54
C VAL A 144 -11.00 0.58 -2.29
N VAL A 145 -11.48 1.27 -1.26
CA VAL A 145 -12.90 1.35 -0.94
C VAL A 145 -13.32 2.81 -0.82
N VAL A 146 -14.38 3.17 -1.54
CA VAL A 146 -15.11 4.43 -1.42
C VAL A 146 -16.41 4.15 -0.67
N LEU A 147 -16.60 4.78 0.48
CA LEU A 147 -17.83 4.69 1.27
C LEU A 147 -18.54 6.04 1.18
N ARG A 148 -19.68 6.09 0.49
CA ARG A 148 -20.47 7.31 0.34
C ARG A 148 -21.41 7.47 1.52
N THR A 149 -21.20 8.50 2.34
CA THR A 149 -22.07 8.79 3.50
C THR A 149 -23.05 9.92 3.21
N ASP A 150 -22.76 10.78 2.22
CA ASP A 150 -23.65 11.81 1.69
C ASP A 150 -23.28 12.14 0.23
N VAL A 151 -24.02 13.04 -0.41
CA VAL A 151 -23.73 13.55 -1.76
C VAL A 151 -22.33 14.18 -1.85
N ASP A 152 -21.88 14.85 -0.79
CA ASP A 152 -20.59 15.55 -0.70
C ASP A 152 -19.68 15.00 0.42
N ARG A 153 -19.95 13.78 0.93
CA ARG A 153 -19.18 13.18 2.01
C ARG A 153 -18.85 11.74 1.74
N HIS A 154 -17.54 11.46 1.79
CA HIS A 154 -17.01 10.14 1.47
C HIS A 154 -15.91 9.76 2.46
N HIS A 155 -15.80 8.47 2.76
CA HIS A 155 -14.58 7.88 3.30
C HIS A 155 -13.89 7.14 2.17
N LEU A 156 -12.63 7.48 1.93
CA LEU A 156 -11.78 6.83 0.95
C LEU A 156 -10.69 6.07 1.68
N SER A 157 -10.56 4.77 1.44
CA SER A 157 -9.56 3.94 2.12
C SER A 157 -8.79 3.09 1.13
N PHE A 158 -7.48 3.19 1.20
CA PHE A 158 -6.51 2.36 0.51
C PHE A 158 -5.92 1.36 1.49
N CYS A 159 -5.70 0.13 1.06
CA CYS A 159 -4.97 -0.86 1.82
C CYS A 159 -4.01 -1.58 0.87
N LEU A 160 -2.73 -1.59 1.20
CA LEU A 160 -1.69 -2.24 0.42
C LEU A 160 -0.98 -3.30 1.26
N HIS A 161 -0.41 -4.32 0.63
CA HIS A 161 0.52 -5.20 1.32
C HIS A 161 1.95 -4.65 1.26
N HIS A 162 2.70 -4.76 2.37
CA HIS A 162 4.07 -4.25 2.50
C HIS A 162 5.07 -4.96 1.56
N ILE A 163 4.69 -6.10 0.98
CA ILE A 163 5.52 -6.81 -0.01
C ILE A 163 5.58 -6.10 -1.38
N VAL A 164 4.63 -5.20 -1.66
CA VAL A 164 4.56 -4.39 -2.88
C VAL A 164 4.67 -2.88 -2.60
N SER A 165 4.88 -2.47 -1.34
CA SER A 165 4.87 -1.06 -0.95
C SER A 165 5.67 -0.78 0.33
N ASP A 166 6.13 0.45 0.47
CA ASP A 166 6.74 1.01 1.67
C ASP A 166 6.30 2.47 1.89
N ALA A 167 6.77 3.09 2.96
CA ALA A 167 6.40 4.47 3.30
C ALA A 167 6.78 5.49 2.21
N TRP A 168 7.88 5.28 1.49
CA TRP A 168 8.30 6.15 0.40
C TRP A 168 7.40 5.97 -0.83
N SER A 169 7.12 4.72 -1.20
CA SER A 169 6.28 4.40 -2.35
C SER A 169 4.85 4.89 -2.17
N LEU A 170 4.33 4.95 -0.94
CA LEU A 170 3.03 5.58 -0.66
C LEU A 170 3.02 7.08 -1.03
N GLY A 171 4.10 7.80 -0.74
CA GLY A 171 4.23 9.19 -1.14
C GLY A 171 4.25 9.37 -2.66
N VAL A 172 4.92 8.48 -3.38
CA VAL A 172 4.89 8.46 -4.86
C VAL A 172 3.47 8.16 -5.36
N LEU A 173 2.84 7.12 -4.82
CA LEU A 173 1.49 6.68 -5.17
C LEU A 173 0.48 7.82 -5.10
N PHE A 174 0.41 8.52 -3.97
CA PHE A 174 -0.60 9.57 -3.79
C PHE A 174 -0.33 10.82 -4.63
N ARG A 175 0.94 11.21 -4.85
CA ARG A 175 1.27 12.34 -5.75
C ARG A 175 0.90 12.04 -7.20
N GLU A 176 1.24 10.84 -7.67
CA GLU A 176 0.89 10.46 -9.04
C GLU A 176 -0.61 10.22 -9.19
N LEU A 177 -1.29 9.68 -8.17
CA LEU A 177 -2.74 9.51 -8.18
C LEU A 177 -3.47 10.86 -8.27
N ASP A 178 -3.02 11.87 -7.53
CA ASP A 178 -3.56 13.23 -7.60
C ASP A 178 -3.44 13.81 -9.02
N THR A 179 -2.26 13.67 -9.63
CA THR A 179 -2.02 14.09 -11.02
C THR A 179 -2.92 13.34 -12.00
N ALA A 180 -3.05 12.02 -11.83
CA ALA A 180 -3.88 11.18 -12.70
C ALA A 180 -5.37 11.45 -12.52
N TYR A 181 -5.80 11.77 -11.30
CA TYR A 181 -7.18 12.14 -10.97
C TYR A 181 -7.56 13.48 -11.60
N ALA A 182 -6.71 14.49 -11.48
CA ALA A 182 -6.91 15.79 -12.12
C ALA A 182 -7.01 15.66 -13.65
N ALA A 183 -6.16 14.84 -14.27
CA ALA A 183 -6.23 14.58 -15.71
C ALA A 183 -7.53 13.85 -16.10
N ALA A 184 -7.93 12.82 -15.35
CA ALA A 184 -9.16 12.09 -15.59
C ALA A 184 -10.41 12.97 -15.47
N LEU A 185 -10.45 13.89 -14.50
CA LEU A 185 -11.51 14.90 -14.37
C LEU A 185 -11.60 15.83 -15.58
N ALA A 186 -10.46 16.16 -16.19
CA ALA A 186 -10.39 16.97 -17.41
C ALA A 186 -10.67 16.15 -18.69
N GLY A 187 -10.86 14.83 -18.59
CA GLY A 187 -10.98 13.94 -19.76
C GLY A 187 -9.66 13.81 -20.54
N GLU A 188 -8.53 14.10 -19.91
CA GLU A 188 -7.20 14.06 -20.51
C GLU A 188 -6.36 12.88 -20.00
N PRO A 189 -5.38 12.39 -20.79
CA PRO A 189 -4.43 11.39 -20.30
C PRO A 189 -3.48 12.00 -19.27
N ALA A 190 -3.22 11.26 -18.19
CA ALA A 190 -2.24 11.64 -17.18
C ALA A 190 -0.83 11.73 -17.78
N ARG A 191 -0.19 12.90 -17.68
CA ARG A 191 1.18 13.13 -18.17
C ARG A 191 2.18 12.92 -17.04
N LEU A 192 2.59 11.67 -16.83
CA LEU A 192 3.65 11.31 -15.88
C LEU A 192 4.93 10.94 -16.65
N PRO A 193 6.13 11.35 -16.17
CA PRO A 193 7.39 10.97 -16.80
C PRO A 193 7.52 9.45 -16.93
N GLU A 194 8.12 8.95 -18.00
CA GLU A 194 8.35 7.50 -18.14
C GLU A 194 9.17 6.95 -16.96
N LEU A 195 8.78 5.78 -16.45
CA LEU A 195 9.54 5.13 -15.39
C LEU A 195 10.77 4.45 -16.00
N PRO A 196 12.01 4.87 -15.67
CA PRO A 196 13.20 4.26 -16.24
C PRO A 196 13.42 2.82 -15.76
N THR A 197 12.73 2.40 -14.70
CA THR A 197 12.94 1.10 -14.05
C THR A 197 11.67 0.67 -13.32
N GLN A 198 11.34 -0.62 -13.39
CA GLN A 198 10.29 -1.24 -12.59
C GLN A 198 10.89 -1.94 -11.36
N TYR A 199 10.08 -2.17 -10.33
CA TYR A 199 10.57 -2.86 -9.12
C TYR A 199 11.13 -4.26 -9.42
N ALA A 200 10.55 -4.96 -10.40
CA ALA A 200 11.05 -6.26 -10.85
C ALA A 200 12.48 -6.18 -11.39
N ASP A 201 12.83 -5.11 -12.10
CA ASP A 201 14.18 -4.87 -12.61
C ASP A 201 15.16 -4.60 -11.45
N PHE A 202 14.73 -3.81 -10.45
CA PHE A 202 15.48 -3.61 -9.22
C PHE A 202 15.75 -4.94 -8.48
N ALA A 203 14.75 -5.81 -8.39
CA ALA A 203 14.90 -7.11 -7.75
C ALA A 203 15.92 -8.01 -8.49
N VAL A 204 15.88 -8.03 -9.82
CA VAL A 204 16.88 -8.73 -10.64
C VAL A 204 18.27 -8.15 -10.39
N TRP A 205 18.42 -6.83 -10.51
CA TRP A 205 19.68 -6.13 -10.26
C TRP A 205 20.24 -6.42 -8.86
N GLN A 206 19.40 -6.41 -7.82
CA GLN A 206 19.81 -6.69 -6.45
C GLN A 206 20.36 -8.11 -6.32
N ARG A 207 19.69 -9.09 -6.94
CA ARG A 207 20.08 -10.51 -6.89
C ARG A 207 21.38 -10.76 -7.64
N GLU A 208 21.63 -10.05 -8.73
CA GLU A 208 22.88 -10.14 -9.48
C GLU A 208 24.05 -9.44 -8.74
N ARG A 209 23.81 -8.25 -8.18
CA ARG A 209 24.83 -7.48 -7.46
C ARG A 209 25.26 -8.10 -6.14
N LEU A 210 24.31 -8.66 -5.39
CA LEU A 210 24.55 -9.29 -4.09
C LEU A 210 24.61 -10.80 -4.24
N ALA A 211 25.59 -11.26 -5.01
CA ALA A 211 25.92 -12.66 -5.23
C ALA A 211 27.43 -12.91 -5.04
N GLY A 212 27.81 -14.18 -4.96
CA GLY A 212 29.21 -14.60 -4.93
C GLY A 212 30.03 -13.91 -3.81
N ASP A 213 31.16 -13.32 -4.19
CA ASP A 213 32.07 -12.64 -3.26
C ASP A 213 31.47 -11.37 -2.65
N ALA A 214 30.63 -10.64 -3.39
CA ALA A 214 29.99 -9.43 -2.88
C ALA A 214 29.03 -9.76 -1.73
N LEU A 215 28.23 -10.82 -1.88
CA LEU A 215 27.36 -11.29 -0.80
C LEU A 215 28.17 -11.81 0.39
N ARG A 216 29.23 -12.60 0.14
CA ARG A 216 30.11 -13.11 1.20
C ARG A 216 30.75 -11.98 2.00
N GLY A 217 31.31 -10.98 1.33
CA GLY A 217 31.89 -9.81 2.00
C GLY A 217 30.89 -9.04 2.87
N GLN A 218 29.63 -8.88 2.40
CA GLN A 218 28.57 -8.28 3.21
C GLN A 218 28.23 -9.14 4.45
N LEU A 219 28.12 -10.45 4.28
CA LEU A 219 27.84 -11.37 5.38
C LEU A 219 28.96 -11.36 6.42
N ASP A 220 30.22 -11.46 5.99
CA ASP A 220 31.39 -11.46 6.88
C ASP A 220 31.46 -10.16 7.67
N HIS A 221 31.22 -9.01 7.01
CA HIS A 221 31.16 -7.72 7.67
C HIS A 221 30.09 -7.70 8.78
N TRP A 222 28.84 -8.05 8.48
CA TRP A 222 27.75 -8.00 9.45
C TRP A 222 27.90 -9.04 10.56
N LEU A 223 28.39 -10.25 10.27
CA LEU A 223 28.69 -11.28 11.28
C LEU A 223 29.79 -10.83 12.24
N SER A 224 30.81 -10.14 11.72
CA SER A 224 31.86 -9.56 12.55
C SER A 224 31.34 -8.39 13.39
N HIS A 225 30.58 -7.47 12.78
CA HIS A 225 30.10 -6.25 13.44
C HIS A 225 29.03 -6.53 14.50
N LEU A 226 28.17 -7.53 14.28
CA LEU A 226 27.13 -7.95 15.22
C LEU A 226 27.62 -9.03 16.19
N ARG A 227 28.91 -9.38 16.19
CA ARG A 227 29.47 -10.37 17.11
C ARG A 227 29.31 -9.89 18.54
N GLY A 228 28.66 -10.70 19.38
CA GLY A 228 28.37 -10.35 20.77
C GLY A 228 27.19 -9.39 20.95
N ALA A 229 26.50 -9.00 19.87
CA ALA A 229 25.26 -8.24 20.00
C ALA A 229 24.21 -9.09 20.76
N PRO A 230 23.47 -8.49 21.70
CA PRO A 230 22.46 -9.23 22.44
C PRO A 230 21.35 -9.70 21.50
N ALA A 231 20.96 -10.97 21.59
CA ALA A 231 19.84 -11.52 20.82
C ALA A 231 18.51 -10.82 21.14
N LEU A 232 18.42 -10.22 22.33
CA LEU A 232 17.26 -9.48 22.80
C LEU A 232 17.71 -8.24 23.57
N LEU A 233 17.19 -7.07 23.18
CA LEU A 233 17.34 -5.86 23.97
C LEU A 233 16.33 -5.86 25.13
N SER A 234 16.83 -5.92 26.35
CA SER A 234 16.03 -5.83 27.57
C SER A 234 15.67 -4.37 27.86
N LEU A 235 14.58 -3.90 27.25
CA LEU A 235 13.98 -2.61 27.59
C LEU A 235 13.01 -2.78 28.76
N PRO A 236 12.90 -1.79 29.66
CA PRO A 236 11.84 -1.77 30.66
C PRO A 236 10.48 -1.84 29.96
N THR A 237 9.68 -2.86 30.27
CA THR A 237 8.34 -3.04 29.71
C THR A 237 7.28 -2.92 30.80
N ASP A 238 6.15 -2.27 30.49
CA ASP A 238 5.01 -2.18 31.42
C ASP A 238 4.38 -3.55 31.74
N ARG A 239 4.65 -4.57 30.91
CA ARG A 239 4.13 -5.93 31.02
C ARG A 239 5.20 -6.96 30.65
N PRO A 240 5.14 -8.19 31.20
CA PRO A 240 6.05 -9.25 30.80
C PRO A 240 5.87 -9.57 29.30
N ARG A 241 6.98 -9.87 28.63
CA ARG A 241 6.96 -10.28 27.23
C ARG A 241 6.30 -11.66 27.12
N PRO A 242 5.24 -11.82 26.31
CA PRO A 242 4.61 -13.12 26.14
C PRO A 242 5.53 -14.07 25.36
N THR A 243 5.47 -15.35 25.68
CA THR A 243 6.23 -16.42 24.99
C THR A 243 5.81 -16.59 23.54
N ILE A 244 4.55 -16.28 23.22
CA ILE A 244 4.02 -16.19 21.86
C ILE A 244 3.70 -14.73 21.57
N ARG A 245 4.33 -14.18 20.52
CA ARG A 245 4.07 -12.81 20.08
C ARG A 245 2.59 -12.69 19.69
N SER A 246 1.88 -11.76 20.33
CA SER A 246 0.51 -11.40 19.95
C SER A 246 0.48 -9.97 19.39
N GLN A 247 -0.37 -9.74 18.41
CA GLN A 247 -0.60 -8.40 17.80
C GLN A 247 -1.55 -7.52 18.64
N ARG A 248 -2.07 -8.04 19.78
CA ARG A 248 -3.05 -7.35 20.61
C ARG A 248 -2.35 -6.34 21.52
N GLY A 249 -2.30 -5.08 21.09
CA GLY A 249 -2.05 -3.96 21.99
C GLY A 249 -3.25 -3.75 22.94
N PRO A 250 -3.05 -3.26 24.18
CA PRO A 250 -4.15 -2.89 25.05
C PRO A 250 -4.98 -1.77 24.39
N ARG A 251 -6.31 -1.92 24.35
CA ARG A 251 -7.20 -0.79 24.06
C ARG A 251 -7.30 0.04 25.34
N THR A 252 -6.48 1.06 25.47
CA THR A 252 -6.69 2.05 26.52
C THR A 252 -7.78 3.01 26.07
N THR A 253 -9.00 2.83 26.58
CA THR A 253 -9.98 3.93 26.61
C THR A 253 -9.47 4.95 27.61
N SER A 254 -8.74 5.97 27.14
CA SER A 254 -8.47 7.14 27.98
C SER A 254 -9.81 7.82 28.24
N PRO A 255 -10.28 7.95 29.50
CA PRO A 255 -11.43 8.80 29.76
C PRO A 255 -11.02 10.22 29.39
N SER A 256 -11.75 10.82 28.44
CA SER A 256 -11.58 12.23 28.09
C SER A 256 -11.59 13.03 29.37
N ARG A 257 -10.46 13.64 29.72
CA ARG A 257 -10.34 14.49 30.90
C ARG A 257 -11.33 15.64 30.71
N ARG A 258 -12.49 15.59 31.37
CA ARG A 258 -13.40 16.74 31.47
C ARG A 258 -12.55 17.90 31.97
N ARG A 259 -12.43 18.96 31.17
CA ARG A 259 -11.92 20.23 31.66
C ARG A 259 -12.86 20.69 32.77
N SER A 260 -12.40 20.65 34.01
CA SER A 260 -13.07 21.35 35.10
C SER A 260 -12.95 22.86 34.84
N PRO A 261 -14.04 23.63 34.98
CA PRO A 261 -13.97 25.08 34.91
C PRO A 261 -13.58 25.62 36.28
N THR A 262 -12.37 26.13 36.40
CA THR A 262 -11.94 27.02 37.47
C THR A 262 -11.21 28.18 36.79
N GLY A 263 -11.51 29.45 37.00
CA GLY A 263 -12.45 30.17 37.84
C GLY A 263 -11.99 31.61 37.68
N SER A 264 -12.80 32.47 37.07
CA SER A 264 -12.47 33.88 36.93
C SER A 264 -12.58 34.57 38.29
N ARG A 265 -11.49 35.16 38.75
CA ARG A 265 -11.51 36.25 39.73
C ARG A 265 -10.59 37.36 39.23
N SER A 266 -11.18 38.29 38.49
CA SER A 266 -10.65 39.65 38.37
C SER A 266 -10.99 40.40 39.65
N SER A 267 -9.99 40.86 40.39
CA SER A 267 -10.16 41.88 41.43
C SER A 267 -9.61 43.20 40.90
N ALA A 268 -10.50 44.13 40.58
CA ALA A 268 -10.17 45.52 40.31
C ALA A 268 -10.71 46.39 41.46
N GLY A 269 -9.80 47.11 42.11
CA GLY A 269 -9.95 48.51 42.51
C GLY A 269 -10.80 48.86 43.73
N THR A 270 -10.12 49.39 44.77
CA THR A 270 -10.56 50.62 45.46
C THR A 270 -9.33 51.44 45.90
N PRO A 271 -9.27 52.77 45.68
CA PRO A 271 -8.14 53.62 46.06
C PRO A 271 -8.35 54.30 47.44
N GLY A 272 -7.25 54.70 48.08
CA GLY A 272 -7.22 55.54 49.30
C GLY A 272 -5.87 56.24 49.47
N PRO A 273 -5.80 57.40 50.17
CA PRO A 273 -5.04 58.58 49.72
C PRO A 273 -3.70 58.82 50.49
N PRO A 274 -2.94 59.90 50.20
CA PRO A 274 -1.48 59.94 50.30
C PRO A 274 -0.95 60.55 51.61
N CYS A 275 0.33 60.34 51.92
CA CYS A 275 1.11 61.21 52.79
C CYS A 275 2.62 61.02 52.57
N SER A 276 3.28 62.16 52.31
CA SER A 276 4.71 62.54 52.45
C SER A 276 5.77 61.76 51.67
#